data_AF-A0A0J9SGQ6-F1
#
_entry.id   AF-A0A0J9SGQ6-F1
#
_cell.length_a   1.000
_cell.length_b   1.000
_cell.length_c   1.000
_cell.angle_alpha   90.00
_cell.angle_beta   90.00
_cell.angle_gamma   90.00
#
_symmetry.space_group_name_H-M   'P 1'
#
loop_
_entity.id
_entity.type
_entity.pdbx_description
1 polymer ?
#
loop_
_entity_poly.entity_id
_entity_poly.type
_entity_poly.pdbx_seq_one_letter_code
_entity_poly.pdbx_strand_id
1 'polypeptide(L)'
;MPDEDPDLNVLPTNKFYQTLDDANGIDVYYKDCPTVKSVYNDHSDHHKFCATVVKSLKTLYNIPNYNIHKHLLCDYWNYWLYDRAIDKFKITNANISYSYIITYIFYDLDIVNKSIPSHQKCSYTNYNVSVEKFLQEKKFFDDNQKYENIKTIINSDNYTKYNKFFTYITENGDLYSKIKKECHCNKEEKIFV
;
A
#
# COMPACT_ATOMS: atom_id res chain seq x y z
N MET A 1 -30.12 -7.57 -13.47
CA MET A 1 -29.54 -6.31 -13.00
C MET A 1 -28.04 -6.52 -13.01
N PRO A 2 -27.22 -5.64 -13.58
CA PRO A 2 -25.78 -5.80 -13.46
C PRO A 2 -25.41 -5.60 -11.99
N ASP A 3 -24.71 -6.57 -11.43
CA ASP A 3 -24.11 -6.54 -10.11
C ASP A 3 -23.23 -5.28 -9.99
N GLU A 4 -23.68 -4.31 -9.20
CA GLU A 4 -22.79 -3.25 -8.71
C GLU A 4 -21.82 -3.91 -7.73
N ASP A 5 -20.64 -4.25 -8.25
CA ASP A 5 -19.46 -4.63 -7.48
C ASP A 5 -19.36 -3.70 -6.26
N PRO A 6 -19.30 -4.21 -5.01
CA PRO A 6 -19.25 -3.35 -3.83
C PRO A 6 -18.13 -2.32 -3.99
N ASP A 7 -18.44 -1.03 -3.85
CA ASP A 7 -17.46 0.05 -4.08
C ASP A 7 -16.26 -0.05 -3.12
N LEU A 8 -15.25 -0.82 -3.52
CA LEU A 8 -14.04 -1.10 -2.76
C LEU A 8 -13.21 0.18 -2.58
N ASN A 9 -13.45 1.23 -3.36
CA ASN A 9 -12.77 2.53 -3.22
C ASN A 9 -13.10 3.22 -1.89
N VAL A 10 -14.14 2.77 -1.19
CA VAL A 10 -14.48 3.27 0.15
C VAL A 10 -13.49 2.75 1.21
N LEU A 11 -12.77 1.64 0.94
CA LEU A 11 -11.88 1.02 1.92
C LEU A 11 -10.66 1.90 2.24
N PRO A 12 -10.25 1.96 3.53
CA PRO A 12 -9.06 2.69 3.98
C PRO A 12 -7.82 2.49 3.11
N THR A 13 -7.52 1.24 2.76
CA THR A 13 -6.39 0.86 1.91
C THR A 13 -6.37 1.61 0.58
N ASN A 14 -7.51 1.71 -0.11
CA ASN A 14 -7.57 2.32 -1.44
C ASN A 14 -7.41 3.84 -1.37
N LYS A 15 -8.03 4.49 -0.38
CA LYS A 15 -7.88 5.94 -0.14
C LYS A 15 -6.44 6.31 0.24
N PHE A 16 -5.77 5.44 0.98
CA PHE A 16 -4.37 5.66 1.34
C PHE A 16 -3.47 5.65 0.12
N TYR A 17 -3.58 4.63 -0.75
CA TYR A 17 -2.79 4.58 -1.98
C TYR A 17 -3.04 5.78 -2.89
N GLN A 18 -4.29 6.22 -3.03
CA GLN A 18 -4.62 7.45 -3.79
C GLN A 18 -3.91 8.70 -3.24
N THR A 19 -3.71 8.77 -1.92
CA THR A 19 -3.00 9.90 -1.31
C THR A 19 -1.51 9.86 -1.62
N LEU A 20 -0.92 8.66 -1.71
CA LEU A 20 0.49 8.51 -2.11
C LEU A 20 0.71 8.89 -3.58
N ASP A 21 -0.31 8.74 -4.43
CA ASP A 21 -0.27 9.13 -5.85
C ASP A 21 -0.37 10.65 -6.09
N ASP A 22 -0.62 11.45 -5.06
CA ASP A 22 -0.82 12.89 -5.21
C ASP A 22 0.46 13.60 -5.72
N ALA A 23 0.41 14.07 -6.96
CA ALA A 23 1.50 14.79 -7.59
C ALA A 23 1.45 16.32 -7.40
N ASN A 24 0.50 16.86 -6.62
CA ASN A 24 0.42 18.31 -6.41
C ASN A 24 1.65 18.83 -5.66
N GLY A 25 2.29 19.88 -6.19
CA GLY A 25 3.46 20.49 -5.56
C GLY A 25 4.72 19.60 -5.53
N ILE A 26 4.84 18.62 -6.44
CA ILE A 26 6.04 17.75 -6.52
C ILE A 26 7.32 18.53 -6.85
N ASP A 27 7.22 19.74 -7.40
CA ASP A 27 8.38 20.52 -7.87
C ASP A 27 9.41 20.79 -6.77
N VAL A 28 8.96 20.95 -5.52
CA VAL A 28 9.85 21.20 -4.38
C VAL A 28 10.70 19.98 -3.99
N TYR A 29 10.34 18.78 -4.47
CA TYR A 29 10.98 17.51 -4.14
C TYR A 29 11.94 17.00 -5.22
N TYR A 30 11.98 17.60 -6.42
CA TYR A 30 12.96 17.23 -7.45
C TYR A 30 14.41 17.36 -6.96
N LYS A 31 14.70 18.38 -6.16
CA LYS A 31 16.05 18.59 -5.59
C LYS A 31 16.50 17.45 -4.67
N ASP A 32 15.56 16.67 -4.14
CA ASP A 32 15.82 15.52 -3.28
C ASP A 32 16.11 14.24 -4.09
N CYS A 33 16.13 14.31 -5.42
CA CYS A 33 16.39 13.19 -6.34
C CYS A 33 17.63 13.39 -7.24
N PRO A 34 18.80 13.80 -6.69
CA PRO A 34 19.97 14.12 -7.50
C PRO A 34 20.53 12.92 -8.28
N THR A 35 20.50 11.70 -7.73
CA THR A 35 21.00 10.51 -8.41
C THR A 35 20.10 10.14 -9.58
N VAL A 36 18.79 10.07 -9.37
CA VAL A 36 17.83 9.78 -10.45
C VAL A 36 17.89 10.85 -11.54
N LYS A 37 17.99 12.13 -11.19
CA LYS A 37 18.18 13.24 -12.14
C LYS A 37 19.44 13.03 -12.99
N SER A 38 20.55 12.64 -12.39
CA SER A 38 21.82 12.43 -13.09
C SER A 38 21.76 11.27 -14.09
N VAL A 39 20.96 10.23 -13.83
CA VAL A 39 20.87 9.03 -14.68
C VAL A 39 19.84 9.20 -15.80
N TYR A 40 18.68 9.78 -15.51
CA TYR A 40 17.53 9.79 -16.43
C TYR A 40 17.13 11.18 -16.96
N ASN A 41 17.91 12.21 -16.64
CA ASN A 41 17.66 13.62 -16.92
C ASN A 41 16.62 14.29 -16.00
N ASP A 42 16.74 15.61 -15.96
CA ASP A 42 15.84 16.49 -15.22
C ASP A 42 14.41 16.43 -15.77
N HIS A 43 13.42 16.53 -14.89
CA HIS A 43 11.97 16.39 -15.16
C HIS A 43 11.53 15.17 -16.00
N SER A 44 12.38 14.14 -16.15
CA SER A 44 12.01 12.87 -16.77
C SER A 44 10.95 12.13 -15.94
N ASP A 45 10.28 11.14 -16.52
CA ASP A 45 9.29 10.33 -15.79
C ASP A 45 9.89 9.60 -14.58
N HIS A 46 11.16 9.22 -14.66
CA HIS A 46 11.93 8.65 -13.56
C HIS A 46 12.16 9.69 -12.45
N HIS A 47 12.59 10.89 -12.82
CA HIS A 47 12.82 11.97 -11.87
C HIS A 47 11.52 12.44 -11.20
N LYS A 48 10.43 12.55 -11.96
CA LYS A 48 9.07 12.79 -11.45
C LYS A 48 8.64 11.73 -10.46
N PHE A 49 8.83 10.46 -10.81
CA PHE A 49 8.46 9.36 -9.92
C PHE A 49 9.27 9.37 -8.63
N CYS A 50 10.59 9.61 -8.70
CA CYS A 50 11.41 9.79 -7.51
C CYS A 50 10.89 10.94 -6.63
N ALA A 51 10.56 12.10 -7.22
CA ALA A 51 10.02 13.23 -6.48
C ALA A 51 8.69 12.89 -5.80
N THR A 52 7.80 12.13 -6.46
CA THR A 52 6.56 11.62 -5.86
C THR A 52 6.85 10.67 -4.69
N VAL A 53 7.82 9.76 -4.83
CA VAL A 53 8.23 8.84 -3.75
C VAL A 53 8.80 9.58 -2.55
N VAL A 54 9.65 10.59 -2.78
CA VAL A 54 10.21 11.43 -1.71
C VAL A 54 9.11 12.24 -1.03
N LYS A 55 8.20 12.84 -1.79
CA LYS A 55 7.04 13.55 -1.25
C LYS A 55 6.24 12.63 -0.34
N SER A 56 5.83 11.47 -0.85
CA SER A 56 4.97 10.54 -0.12
C SER A 56 5.62 10.04 1.16
N LEU A 57 6.94 9.82 1.16
CA LEU A 57 7.70 9.50 2.37
C LEU A 57 7.73 10.66 3.37
N LYS A 58 8.06 11.87 2.94
CA LYS A 58 8.15 13.06 3.82
C LYS A 58 6.80 13.46 4.42
N THR A 59 5.70 13.16 3.72
CA THR A 59 4.34 13.48 4.19
C THR A 59 3.62 12.30 4.83
N LEU A 60 4.24 11.11 4.89
CA LEU A 60 3.60 9.84 5.25
C LEU A 60 2.79 9.91 6.55
N TYR A 61 3.37 10.52 7.59
CA TYR A 61 2.76 10.63 8.92
C TYR A 61 1.80 11.81 9.08
N ASN A 62 1.69 12.67 8.06
CA ASN A 62 0.75 13.80 7.98
C ASN A 62 -0.49 13.49 7.13
N ILE A 63 -0.50 12.33 6.46
CA ILE A 63 -1.67 11.86 5.69
C ILE A 63 -2.87 11.72 6.63
N PRO A 64 -4.07 12.16 6.22
CA PRO A 64 -5.29 11.96 6.99
C PRO A 64 -5.42 10.51 7.47
N ASN A 65 -5.72 10.30 8.75
CA ASN A 65 -5.86 8.96 9.29
C ASN A 65 -7.12 8.30 8.71
N TYR A 66 -6.93 7.43 7.71
CA TYR A 66 -8.01 6.64 7.11
C TYR A 66 -8.41 5.41 7.95
N ASN A 67 -8.14 5.40 9.26
CA ASN A 67 -8.18 4.21 10.14
C ASN A 67 -7.07 3.20 9.84
N ILE A 68 -5.93 3.66 9.31
CA ILE A 68 -4.74 2.83 9.16
C ILE A 68 -3.88 3.00 10.41
N HIS A 69 -3.53 1.88 11.04
CA HIS A 69 -2.62 1.92 12.18
C HIS A 69 -1.25 2.48 11.76
N LYS A 70 -0.70 3.40 12.57
CA LYS A 70 0.57 4.09 12.26
C LYS A 70 1.72 3.14 11.92
N HIS A 71 1.79 1.98 12.57
CA HIS A 71 2.85 1.00 12.33
C HIS A 71 2.81 0.39 10.91
N LEU A 72 1.65 0.40 10.25
CA LEU A 72 1.47 -0.14 8.90
C LEU A 72 1.78 0.88 7.80
N LEU A 73 1.88 2.17 8.12
CA LEU A 73 2.06 3.23 7.12
C LEU A 73 3.31 2.98 6.26
N CYS A 74 4.39 2.51 6.90
CA CYS A 74 5.63 2.19 6.21
C CYS A 74 5.50 0.97 5.29
N ASP A 75 4.76 -0.06 5.71
CA ASP A 75 4.50 -1.24 4.88
C ASP A 75 3.67 -0.87 3.64
N TYR A 76 2.61 -0.10 3.83
CA TYR A 76 1.80 0.43 2.72
C TYR A 76 2.65 1.25 1.75
N TRP A 77 3.49 2.15 2.27
CA TRP A 77 4.35 2.97 1.42
C TRP A 77 5.36 2.14 0.64
N ASN A 78 5.95 1.10 1.25
CA ASN A 78 6.85 0.16 0.59
C ASN A 78 6.14 -0.62 -0.53
N TYR A 79 4.96 -1.18 -0.26
CA TYR A 79 4.18 -1.87 -1.28
C TYR A 79 3.77 -0.94 -2.42
N TRP A 80 3.36 0.29 -2.10
CA TRP A 80 3.00 1.29 -3.09
C TRP A 80 4.17 1.67 -4.01
N LEU A 81 5.36 1.93 -3.46
CA LEU A 81 6.54 2.32 -4.22
C LEU A 81 6.83 1.28 -5.32
N TYR A 82 6.89 0.01 -4.93
CA TYR A 82 7.20 -1.08 -5.83
C TYR A 82 6.08 -1.32 -6.84
N ASP A 83 4.82 -1.34 -6.41
CA ASP A 83 3.65 -1.52 -7.29
C ASP A 83 3.61 -0.46 -8.39
N ARG A 84 3.79 0.82 -8.02
CA ARG A 84 3.83 1.93 -8.96
C ARG A 84 5.07 1.91 -9.86
N ALA A 85 6.23 1.53 -9.33
CA ALA A 85 7.44 1.40 -10.15
C ALA A 85 7.31 0.28 -11.18
N ILE A 86 6.77 -0.88 -10.78
CA ILE A 86 6.52 -2.04 -11.64
C ILE A 86 5.59 -1.64 -12.78
N ASP A 87 4.44 -1.01 -12.46
CA ASP A 87 3.49 -0.62 -13.48
C ASP A 87 4.04 0.49 -14.39
N LYS A 88 4.64 1.54 -13.83
CA LYS A 88 5.10 2.70 -14.60
C LYS A 88 6.26 2.38 -15.54
N PHE A 89 7.24 1.59 -15.07
CA PHE A 89 8.46 1.29 -15.83
C PHE A 89 8.46 -0.10 -16.44
N LYS A 90 7.33 -0.82 -16.34
CA LYS A 90 7.15 -2.18 -16.87
C LYS A 90 8.31 -3.10 -16.47
N ILE A 91 8.62 -3.09 -15.17
CA ILE A 91 9.69 -3.90 -14.59
C ILE A 91 9.31 -5.38 -14.75
N THR A 92 10.14 -6.12 -15.50
CA THR A 92 9.95 -7.56 -15.76
C THR A 92 11.07 -8.42 -15.20
N ASN A 93 11.95 -7.84 -14.37
CA ASN A 93 13.08 -8.55 -13.80
C ASN A 93 12.64 -9.81 -13.05
N ALA A 94 13.38 -10.91 -13.23
CA ALA A 94 13.18 -12.13 -12.44
C ALA A 94 13.35 -11.88 -10.93
N ASN A 95 14.07 -10.82 -10.56
CA ASN A 95 14.17 -10.30 -9.20
C ASN A 95 14.08 -8.77 -9.21
N ILE A 96 13.14 -8.21 -8.46
CA ILE A 96 12.84 -6.77 -8.50
C ILE A 96 13.98 -5.94 -7.90
N SER A 97 14.77 -6.51 -6.99
CA SER A 97 15.96 -5.84 -6.44
C SER A 97 17.01 -5.48 -7.52
N TYR A 98 16.94 -6.09 -8.71
CA TYR A 98 17.81 -5.77 -9.85
C TYR A 98 17.29 -4.60 -10.70
N SER A 99 16.16 -3.99 -10.33
CA SER A 99 15.66 -2.80 -11.02
C SER A 99 16.58 -1.61 -10.76
N TYR A 100 17.17 -1.10 -11.85
CA TYR A 100 18.02 0.09 -11.81
C TYR A 100 17.28 1.31 -11.25
N ILE A 101 16.04 1.56 -11.69
CA ILE A 101 15.27 2.71 -11.21
C ILE A 101 15.00 2.63 -9.70
N ILE A 102 14.65 1.45 -9.18
CA ILE A 102 14.44 1.27 -7.73
C ILE A 102 15.76 1.49 -6.97
N THR A 103 16.85 0.94 -7.49
CA THR A 103 18.19 1.11 -6.91
C THR A 103 18.59 2.58 -6.83
N TYR A 104 18.40 3.35 -7.91
CA TYR A 104 18.73 4.78 -7.93
C TYR A 104 17.82 5.60 -7.01
N ILE A 105 16.54 5.26 -6.90
CA ILE A 105 15.63 5.88 -5.92
C ILE A 105 16.12 5.60 -4.50
N PHE A 106 16.59 4.39 -4.19
CA PHE A 106 17.09 4.05 -2.86
C PHE A 106 18.31 4.88 -2.46
N TYR A 107 19.20 5.19 -3.39
CA TYR A 107 20.33 6.10 -3.14
C TYR A 107 19.86 7.51 -2.75
N ASP A 108 18.85 8.05 -3.43
CA ASP A 108 18.26 9.34 -3.08
C ASP A 108 17.50 9.27 -1.74
N LEU A 109 16.80 8.17 -1.47
CA LEU A 109 16.11 7.94 -0.19
C LEU A 109 17.07 7.82 1.00
N ASP A 110 18.25 7.25 0.82
CA ASP A 110 19.31 7.22 1.85
C ASP A 110 19.73 8.63 2.28
N ILE A 111 19.74 9.58 1.35
CA ILE A 111 20.03 10.99 1.64
C ILE A 111 18.83 11.61 2.36
N VAL A 112 17.62 11.42 1.83
CA VAL A 112 16.38 11.98 2.40
C VAL A 112 16.13 11.48 3.83
N ASN A 113 16.32 10.20 4.09
CA ASN A 113 16.08 9.58 5.40
C ASN A 113 16.96 10.16 6.53
N LYS A 114 18.08 10.79 6.20
CA LYS A 114 18.91 11.51 7.19
C LYS A 114 18.23 12.77 7.70
N SER A 115 17.35 13.39 6.90
CA SER A 115 16.62 14.61 7.25
C SER A 115 15.28 14.36 7.96
N ILE A 116 14.76 13.13 7.91
CA ILE A 116 13.47 12.79 8.52
C ILE A 116 13.63 12.54 10.03
N PRO A 117 12.75 13.09 10.90
CA PRO A 117 12.75 12.82 12.33
C PRO A 117 12.67 11.31 12.62
N SER A 118 13.40 10.82 13.63
CA SER A 118 13.48 9.37 13.94
C SER A 118 12.13 8.68 14.09
N HIS A 119 11.16 9.33 14.73
CA HIS A 119 9.80 8.83 14.95
C HIS A 119 8.91 8.81 13.69
N GLN A 120 9.38 9.39 12.58
CA GLN A 120 8.73 9.42 11.27
C GLN A 120 9.55 8.68 10.21
N LYS A 121 10.67 8.06 10.60
CA LYS A 121 11.47 7.29 9.64
C LYS A 121 10.68 6.05 9.22
N CYS A 122 10.67 5.82 7.92
CA CYS A 122 10.24 4.57 7.33
C CYS A 122 11.45 3.95 6.64
N SER A 123 11.78 2.72 7.02
CA SER A 123 12.81 1.95 6.33
C SER A 123 12.22 1.47 5.02
N TYR A 124 12.86 1.80 3.90
CA TYR A 124 12.51 1.16 2.64
C TYR A 124 12.99 -0.30 2.67
N THR A 125 12.17 -1.18 2.13
CA THR A 125 12.40 -2.63 2.11
C THR A 125 12.98 -3.01 0.76
N ASN A 126 14.14 -3.67 0.78
CA ASN A 126 14.70 -4.27 -0.43
C ASN A 126 14.08 -5.65 -0.68
N TYR A 127 13.01 -5.68 -1.48
CA TYR A 127 12.34 -6.93 -1.85
C TYR A 127 13.20 -7.74 -2.84
N ASN A 128 13.88 -8.76 -2.31
CA ASN A 128 14.71 -9.70 -3.08
C ASN A 128 13.88 -10.88 -3.62
N VAL A 129 12.82 -10.58 -4.36
CA VAL A 129 11.85 -11.56 -4.91
C VAL A 129 11.50 -11.21 -6.36
N SER A 130 10.85 -12.14 -7.08
CA SER A 130 10.33 -11.87 -8.42
C SER A 130 9.16 -10.88 -8.40
N VAL A 131 8.91 -10.22 -9.53
CA VAL A 131 7.74 -9.33 -9.74
C VAL A 131 6.45 -10.04 -9.35
N GLU A 132 6.25 -11.26 -9.84
CA GLU A 132 5.06 -12.07 -9.55
C GLU A 132 4.91 -12.32 -8.04
N LYS A 133 5.98 -12.76 -7.37
CA LYS A 133 5.94 -13.05 -5.93
C LYS A 133 5.65 -11.80 -5.10
N PHE A 134 6.25 -10.66 -5.46
CA PHE A 134 5.94 -9.39 -4.80
C PHE A 134 4.47 -9.00 -4.95
N LEU A 135 3.91 -9.11 -6.16
CA LEU A 135 2.50 -8.79 -6.41
C LEU A 135 1.57 -9.70 -5.61
N GLN A 136 1.93 -10.98 -5.43
CA GLN A 136 1.21 -11.92 -4.55
C GLN A 136 1.32 -11.51 -3.07
N GLU A 137 2.52 -11.16 -2.59
CA GLU A 137 2.74 -10.69 -1.21
C GLU A 137 1.95 -9.40 -0.93
N LYS A 138 1.98 -8.44 -1.86
CA LYS A 138 1.18 -7.21 -1.78
C LYS A 138 -0.31 -7.52 -1.74
N LYS A 139 -0.82 -8.37 -2.64
CA LYS A 139 -2.23 -8.79 -2.63
C LYS A 139 -2.61 -9.39 -1.28
N PHE A 140 -1.79 -10.29 -0.75
CA PHE A 140 -2.04 -10.92 0.54
C PHE A 140 -2.09 -9.90 1.69
N PHE A 141 -1.16 -8.94 1.70
CA PHE A 141 -1.15 -7.83 2.64
C PHE A 141 -2.43 -6.99 2.52
N ASP A 142 -2.76 -6.52 1.32
CA ASP A 142 -3.94 -5.70 1.05
C ASP A 142 -5.23 -6.42 1.47
N ASP A 143 -5.38 -7.70 1.12
CA ASP A 143 -6.53 -8.51 1.50
C ASP A 143 -6.61 -8.68 3.03
N ASN A 144 -5.48 -8.87 3.71
CA ASN A 144 -5.46 -8.94 5.17
C ASN A 144 -5.91 -7.63 5.82
N GLN A 145 -5.42 -6.48 5.31
CA GLN A 145 -5.83 -5.19 5.85
C GLN A 145 -7.30 -4.88 5.57
N LYS A 146 -7.80 -5.24 4.39
CA LYS A 146 -9.22 -5.11 4.07
C LYS A 146 -10.06 -5.98 5.01
N TYR A 147 -9.61 -7.20 5.31
CA TYR A 147 -10.27 -8.09 6.25
C TYR A 147 -10.40 -7.47 7.65
N GLU A 148 -9.30 -6.99 8.22
CA GLU A 148 -9.30 -6.35 9.56
C GLU A 148 -10.20 -5.10 9.60
N ASN A 149 -10.18 -4.30 8.54
CA ASN A 149 -11.07 -3.14 8.41
C ASN A 149 -12.55 -3.55 8.37
N ILE A 150 -12.89 -4.58 7.59
CA ILE A 150 -14.26 -5.10 7.51
C ILE A 150 -14.71 -5.66 8.86
N LYS A 151 -13.86 -6.46 9.52
CA LYS A 151 -14.12 -7.01 10.85
C LYS A 151 -14.41 -5.91 11.88
N THR A 152 -13.64 -4.83 11.85
CA THR A 152 -13.86 -3.65 12.71
C THR A 152 -15.20 -2.97 12.42
N ILE A 153 -15.56 -2.81 11.14
CA ILE A 153 -16.85 -2.21 10.75
C ILE A 153 -18.02 -3.10 11.23
N ILE A 154 -17.90 -4.41 11.05
CA ILE A 154 -18.88 -5.43 11.48
C ILE A 154 -19.04 -5.46 13.01
N ASN A 155 -18.01 -5.12 13.77
CA ASN A 155 -18.11 -5.07 15.24
C ASN A 155 -18.61 -3.71 15.76
N SER A 156 -18.90 -2.76 14.87
CA SER A 156 -19.33 -1.38 15.22
C SER A 156 -20.82 -1.11 15.01
N ASP A 157 -21.65 -2.15 14.81
CA ASP A 157 -23.11 -2.09 14.59
C ASP A 157 -23.58 -1.20 13.41
N ASN A 158 -22.72 -0.99 12.40
CA ASN A 158 -23.06 -0.19 11.21
C ASN A 158 -23.74 -1.03 10.11
N TYR A 159 -24.92 -1.58 10.42
CA TYR A 159 -25.62 -2.65 9.68
C TYR A 159 -25.77 -2.42 8.17
N THR A 160 -25.90 -1.17 7.72
CA THR A 160 -26.05 -0.81 6.30
C THR A 160 -24.87 -1.19 5.40
N LYS A 161 -23.67 -1.39 5.95
CA LYS A 161 -22.48 -1.77 5.17
C LYS A 161 -22.22 -3.28 5.08
N TYR A 162 -22.94 -4.09 5.86
CA TYR A 162 -22.65 -5.52 6.01
C TYR A 162 -22.88 -6.31 4.73
N ASN A 163 -23.98 -6.06 4.03
CA ASN A 163 -24.33 -6.81 2.82
C ASN A 163 -23.29 -6.65 1.70
N LYS A 164 -22.76 -5.43 1.51
CA LYS A 164 -21.72 -5.16 0.51
C LYS A 164 -20.40 -5.86 0.83
N PHE A 165 -20.02 -5.88 2.11
CA PHE A 165 -18.80 -6.58 2.53
C PHE A 165 -18.95 -8.10 2.53
N PHE A 166 -20.14 -8.62 2.85
CA PHE A 166 -20.43 -10.04 2.80
C PHE A 166 -20.26 -10.59 1.38
N THR A 167 -20.82 -9.92 0.36
CA THR A 167 -20.62 -10.28 -1.06
C THR A 167 -19.14 -10.29 -1.43
N TYR A 168 -18.41 -9.20 -1.14
CA TYR A 168 -16.97 -9.11 -1.42
C TYR A 168 -16.15 -10.24 -0.78
N ILE A 169 -16.46 -10.57 0.47
CA ILE A 169 -15.84 -11.67 1.20
C ILE A 169 -16.13 -13.02 0.53
N THR A 170 -17.39 -13.27 0.17
CA THR A 170 -17.80 -14.58 -0.37
C THR A 170 -17.30 -14.81 -1.79
N GLU A 171 -17.09 -13.75 -2.56
CA GLU A 171 -16.57 -13.81 -3.94
C GLU A 171 -15.05 -13.85 -3.98
N ASN A 172 -14.35 -13.35 -2.95
CA ASN A 172 -12.91 -13.48 -2.81
C ASN A 172 -12.55 -14.75 -2.02
N GLY A 173 -12.19 -15.83 -2.74
CA GLY A 173 -11.89 -17.14 -2.16
C GLY A 173 -10.83 -17.13 -1.05
N ASP A 174 -9.81 -16.26 -1.15
CA ASP A 174 -8.78 -16.11 -0.12
C ASP A 174 -9.37 -15.52 1.17
N LEU A 175 -10.14 -14.45 1.06
CA LEU A 175 -10.83 -13.80 2.19
C LEU A 175 -11.88 -14.73 2.81
N TYR A 176 -12.67 -15.41 1.98
CA TYR A 176 -13.63 -16.40 2.42
C TYR A 176 -12.96 -17.52 3.22
N SER A 177 -11.80 -18.02 2.76
CA SER A 177 -11.06 -19.07 3.47
C SER A 177 -10.53 -18.62 4.83
N LYS A 178 -10.07 -17.37 4.96
CA LYS A 178 -9.62 -16.78 6.24
C LYS A 178 -10.80 -16.65 7.21
N ILE A 179 -11.92 -16.10 6.75
CA ILE A 179 -13.13 -15.96 7.57
C ILE A 179 -13.69 -17.31 8.00
N LYS A 180 -13.74 -18.29 7.11
CA LYS A 180 -14.21 -19.65 7.45
C LYS A 180 -13.33 -20.30 8.52
N LYS A 181 -12.01 -20.05 8.50
CA LYS A 181 -11.08 -20.53 9.53
C LYS A 181 -11.34 -19.89 10.90
N GLU A 182 -11.63 -18.59 10.94
CA GLU A 182 -12.00 -17.88 12.19
C GLU A 182 -13.42 -18.24 12.67
N CYS A 183 -14.35 -18.46 11.74
CA CYS A 183 -15.71 -18.94 12.01
C CYS A 183 -15.78 -20.44 12.33
N HIS A 184 -14.64 -21.14 12.53
CA HIS A 184 -14.65 -22.34 13.35
C HIS A 184 -14.95 -21.93 14.80
N CYS A 185 -16.20 -21.55 15.03
CA CYS A 185 -16.79 -21.51 16.35
C CYS A 185 -16.55 -22.89 16.96
N ASN A 186 -15.84 -22.92 18.09
CA ASN A 186 -15.89 -24.05 19.00
C ASN A 186 -17.37 -24.40 19.15
N LYS A 187 -17.73 -25.65 18.80
CA LYS A 187 -19.08 -26.19 18.97
C LYS A 187 -19.52 -26.28 20.46
N GLU A 188 -18.88 -25.55 21.37
CA GLU A 188 -19.04 -25.73 22.81
C GLU A 188 -19.31 -24.46 23.62
N GLU A 189 -19.30 -23.25 23.04
CA GLU A 189 -19.78 -22.07 23.77
C GLU A 189 -21.20 -21.71 23.34
N LYS A 190 -22.16 -22.26 24.08
CA LYS A 190 -23.53 -21.77 24.13
C LYS A 190 -23.49 -20.30 24.59
N ILE A 191 -23.67 -19.37 23.66
CA ILE A 191 -24.05 -18.00 23.97
C ILE A 191 -25.46 -18.06 24.55
N PHE A 192 -25.60 -17.81 25.85
CA PHE A 192 -26.88 -17.41 26.42
C PHE A 192 -27.09 -15.91 26.11
N VAL A 193 -28.30 -15.62 25.63
CA VAL A 193 -28.89 -14.32 25.36
C VAL A 193 -28.75 -13.38 26.57
#